data_AF-A0A8J3CP36-F1
#
_entry.id   AF-A0A8J3CP36-F1
#
_cell.length_a   1.000
_cell.length_b   1.000
_cell.length_c   1.000
_cell.angle_alpha   90.00
_cell.angle_beta   90.00
_cell.angle_gamma   90.00
#
_symmetry.space_group_name_H-M   'P 1'
#
loop_
_entity.id
_entity.type
_entity.pdbx_description
1 polymer ?
#
loop_
_entity_poly.entity_id
_entity_poly.type
_entity_poly.pdbx_seq_one_letter_code
_entity_poly.pdbx_strand_id
1 'polypeptide(L)'
;MKTIKFILLLSLFGTLRIEAEFLPLLPTQTIVKNDWKSLRDLSVVKQNFESSCGGASLATLLTFYYGQKVSETDILKALENNGKKAVSFSEMQKILPQFGFQGQGYAAGYEQLKQLKIPVVVYIKLRGEDHFSVLRGINDDTVWLADSSYGNVTLSKEQFLEVWQTRQNENSDLKGKFLAVLPTKTDIKAADNFFTKQPKKQTDLAIRAIGILRN
;
A
#
# COMPACT_ATOMS: atom_id res chain seq x y z
N MET A 1 -13.15 44.90 -78.38
CA MET A 1 -13.80 45.74 -77.34
C MET A 1 -14.67 44.82 -76.47
N LYS A 2 -14.60 45.03 -75.15
CA LYS A 2 -15.19 44.28 -74.01
C LYS A 2 -16.47 43.47 -74.29
N THR A 3 -16.59 42.26 -73.72
CA THR A 3 -17.35 41.96 -72.48
C THR A 3 -17.31 40.47 -72.11
N ILE A 4 -17.22 40.21 -70.81
CA ILE A 4 -17.33 38.91 -70.14
C ILE A 4 -18.81 38.54 -69.98
N LYS A 5 -19.18 37.26 -70.11
CA LYS A 5 -20.31 36.68 -69.36
C LYS A 5 -20.12 35.18 -69.10
N PHE A 6 -20.28 34.86 -67.83
CA PHE A 6 -20.28 33.56 -67.15
C PHE A 6 -21.61 32.83 -67.43
N ILE A 7 -21.65 31.48 -67.44
CA ILE A 7 -22.66 30.62 -66.76
C ILE A 7 -22.62 29.11 -67.16
N LEU A 8 -22.70 28.28 -66.10
CA LEU A 8 -23.13 26.88 -65.88
C LEU A 8 -22.59 25.73 -66.76
N LEU A 9 -21.87 24.71 -66.23
CA LEU A 9 -22.22 23.61 -65.28
C LEU A 9 -22.76 22.36 -65.99
N LEU A 10 -21.99 21.24 -66.03
CA LEU A 10 -22.50 19.88 -65.83
C LEU A 10 -21.40 18.80 -65.68
N SER A 11 -21.58 17.98 -64.63
CA SER A 11 -21.23 16.55 -64.48
C SER A 11 -19.81 16.05 -64.83
N LEU A 12 -19.04 15.70 -63.79
CA LEU A 12 -18.18 14.52 -63.84
C LEU A 12 -18.59 13.55 -62.73
N PHE A 13 -19.11 12.39 -63.15
CA PHE A 13 -19.14 11.18 -62.34
C PHE A 13 -17.71 10.77 -62.03
N GLY A 14 -17.26 10.97 -60.78
CA GLY A 14 -16.03 10.38 -60.26
C GLY A 14 -16.39 9.31 -59.24
N THR A 15 -16.21 8.04 -59.60
CA THR A 15 -16.28 6.91 -58.68
C THR A 15 -15.14 7.06 -57.66
N LEU A 16 -15.45 7.43 -56.41
CA LEU A 16 -14.46 7.41 -55.35
C LEU A 16 -14.24 5.94 -54.94
N ARG A 17 -13.12 5.36 -55.36
CA ARG A 17 -12.62 4.11 -54.82
C ARG A 17 -12.24 4.38 -53.36
N ILE A 18 -12.87 3.68 -52.43
CA ILE A 18 -12.38 3.61 -51.06
C ILE A 18 -11.17 2.68 -51.10
N GLU A 19 -9.96 3.24 -51.20
CA GLU A 19 -8.79 2.53 -50.69
C GLU A 19 -9.01 2.37 -49.18
N ALA A 20 -9.23 1.14 -48.74
CA ALA A 20 -9.20 0.80 -47.33
C ALA A 20 -7.76 1.01 -46.83
N GLU A 21 -7.46 2.20 -46.34
CA GLU A 21 -6.29 2.41 -45.51
C GLU A 21 -6.42 1.48 -44.30
N PHE A 22 -5.62 0.41 -44.32
CA PHE A 22 -5.42 -0.47 -43.20
C PHE A 22 -4.80 0.36 -42.07
N LEU A 23 -5.64 0.87 -41.17
CA LEU A 23 -5.22 1.44 -39.90
C LEU A 23 -4.32 0.38 -39.22
N PRO A 24 -3.06 0.71 -38.90
CA PRO A 24 -2.24 -0.21 -38.12
C PRO A 24 -2.96 -0.40 -36.78
N LEU A 25 -3.38 -1.64 -36.53
CA LEU A 25 -3.88 -2.07 -35.23
C LEU A 25 -2.88 -1.56 -34.20
N LEU A 26 -3.29 -0.60 -33.37
CA LEU A 26 -2.53 -0.17 -32.22
C LEU A 26 -2.07 -1.44 -31.50
N PRO A 27 -0.78 -1.58 -31.15
CA PRO A 27 -0.31 -2.75 -30.44
C PRO A 27 -1.24 -2.89 -29.25
N THR A 28 -1.98 -4.00 -29.20
CA THR A 28 -2.77 -4.36 -28.02
C THR A 28 -1.79 -4.28 -26.87
N GLN A 29 -1.88 -3.19 -26.09
CA GLN A 29 -1.23 -3.15 -24.81
C GLN A 29 -1.71 -4.43 -24.15
N THR A 30 -0.78 -5.34 -23.86
CA THR A 30 -1.05 -6.46 -22.98
C THR A 30 -1.55 -5.81 -21.70
N ILE A 31 -2.87 -5.67 -21.56
CA ILE A 31 -3.50 -5.34 -20.30
C ILE A 31 -3.19 -6.57 -19.46
N VAL A 32 -2.06 -6.51 -18.75
CA VAL A 32 -1.80 -7.41 -17.64
C VAL A 32 -3.00 -7.15 -16.74
N LYS A 33 -3.97 -8.06 -16.79
CA LYS A 33 -5.19 -7.99 -16.02
C LYS A 33 -4.79 -8.30 -14.58
N ASN A 34 -4.10 -7.37 -13.94
CA ASN A 34 -3.94 -7.37 -12.51
C ASN A 34 -5.36 -7.23 -11.97
N ASP A 35 -5.92 -8.34 -11.50
CA ASP A 35 -7.19 -8.26 -10.81
C ASP A 35 -7.07 -7.28 -9.64
N TRP A 36 -8.18 -6.63 -9.30
CA TRP A 36 -8.21 -5.60 -8.26
C TRP A 36 -7.62 -6.11 -6.94
N LYS A 37 -7.74 -7.41 -6.66
CA LYS A 37 -7.25 -8.07 -5.45
C LYS A 37 -5.72 -8.08 -5.43
N SER A 38 -5.09 -8.43 -6.55
CA SER A 38 -3.63 -8.43 -6.72
C SER A 38 -3.05 -7.04 -6.59
N LEU A 39 -3.74 -6.01 -7.10
CA LEU A 39 -3.34 -4.61 -6.90
C LEU A 39 -3.50 -4.16 -5.43
N ARG A 40 -4.63 -4.52 -4.81
CA ARG A 40 -4.88 -4.22 -3.39
C ARG A 40 -3.83 -4.87 -2.50
N ASP A 41 -3.47 -6.13 -2.75
CA ASP A 41 -2.56 -6.92 -1.93
C ASP A 41 -1.07 -6.74 -2.34
N LEU A 42 -0.77 -5.79 -3.24
CA LEU A 42 0.58 -5.55 -3.74
C LEU A 42 1.56 -5.23 -2.60
N SER A 43 2.67 -5.97 -2.56
CA SER A 43 3.70 -5.84 -1.52
C SER A 43 3.17 -6.07 -0.10
N VAL A 44 2.22 -6.99 0.05
CA VAL A 44 1.70 -7.45 1.35
C VAL A 44 1.77 -8.98 1.40
N VAL A 45 2.33 -9.53 2.48
CA VAL A 45 2.18 -10.96 2.79
C VAL A 45 0.83 -11.15 3.47
N LYS A 46 -0.09 -11.85 2.82
CA LYS A 46 -1.42 -12.15 3.36
C LYS A 46 -1.33 -13.19 4.47
N GLN A 47 -2.13 -13.01 5.52
CA GLN A 47 -2.25 -13.99 6.60
C GLN A 47 -3.17 -15.15 6.20
N ASN A 48 -2.83 -16.36 6.62
CA ASN A 48 -3.67 -17.54 6.45
C ASN A 48 -4.50 -17.87 7.71
N PHE A 49 -4.15 -17.32 8.88
CA PHE A 49 -4.86 -17.52 10.14
C PHE A 49 -5.27 -16.17 10.73
N GLU A 50 -6.40 -16.10 11.43
CA GLU A 50 -6.83 -14.83 12.05
C GLU A 50 -5.84 -14.35 13.13
N SER A 51 -5.22 -15.28 13.84
CA SER A 51 -4.25 -15.03 14.93
C SER A 51 -2.86 -14.61 14.45
N SER A 52 -2.55 -14.74 13.16
CA SER A 52 -1.19 -14.57 12.64
C SER A 52 -0.91 -13.20 12.02
N CYS A 53 -1.81 -12.22 12.16
CA CYS A 53 -1.63 -10.87 11.61
C CYS A 53 -0.29 -10.23 12.00
N GLY A 54 0.19 -10.44 13.24
CA GLY A 54 1.51 -10.00 13.68
C GLY A 54 2.67 -10.66 12.92
N GLY A 55 2.58 -11.98 12.69
CA GLY A 55 3.58 -12.71 11.92
C GLY A 55 3.59 -12.35 10.44
N ALA A 56 2.42 -12.19 9.82
CA ALA A 56 2.29 -11.75 8.43
C ALA A 56 2.71 -10.29 8.22
N SER A 57 2.44 -9.41 9.18
CA SER A 57 2.95 -8.02 9.17
C SER A 57 4.48 -8.00 9.23
N LEU A 58 5.08 -8.83 10.09
CA LEU A 58 6.52 -8.95 10.16
C LEU A 58 7.11 -9.51 8.85
N ALA A 59 6.53 -10.58 8.30
CA ALA A 59 6.94 -11.14 7.00
C ALA A 59 6.84 -10.10 5.87
N THR A 60 5.77 -9.29 5.86
CA THR A 60 5.60 -8.18 4.91
C THR A 60 6.75 -7.20 4.97
N LEU A 61 7.12 -6.76 6.17
CA LEU A 61 8.22 -5.82 6.39
C LEU A 61 9.56 -6.41 5.93
N LEU A 62 9.89 -7.63 6.38
CA LEU A 62 11.16 -8.28 6.02
C LEU A 62 11.26 -8.52 4.51
N THR A 63 10.18 -8.94 3.87
CA THR A 63 10.19 -9.29 2.45
C THR A 63 10.23 -8.07 1.55
N PHE A 64 9.33 -7.10 1.76
CA PHE A 64 9.16 -6.01 0.82
C PHE A 64 9.97 -4.76 1.15
N TYR A 65 10.29 -4.52 2.42
CA TYR A 65 11.17 -3.41 2.78
C TYR A 65 12.63 -3.82 2.83
N TYR A 66 12.95 -5.00 3.38
CA TYR A 66 14.35 -5.45 3.51
C TYR A 66 14.79 -6.45 2.44
N GLY A 67 13.95 -6.74 1.45
CA GLY A 67 14.29 -7.60 0.31
C GLY A 67 14.53 -9.08 0.68
N GLN A 68 14.08 -9.51 1.85
CA GLN A 68 14.25 -10.89 2.30
C GLN A 68 13.23 -11.82 1.62
N LYS A 69 13.48 -13.13 1.65
CA LYS A 69 12.50 -14.13 1.20
C LYS A 69 11.85 -14.80 2.41
N VAL A 70 10.98 -14.07 3.10
CA VAL A 70 10.32 -14.53 4.33
C VAL A 70 8.82 -14.59 4.14
N SER A 71 8.25 -15.78 4.30
CA SER A 71 6.81 -16.00 4.30
C SER A 71 6.21 -15.92 5.70
N GLU A 72 4.88 -15.83 5.80
CA GLU A 72 4.16 -16.00 7.07
C GLU A 72 4.51 -17.35 7.72
N THR A 73 4.57 -18.43 6.93
CA THR A 73 4.89 -19.76 7.43
C THR A 73 6.27 -19.83 8.07
N ASP A 74 7.27 -19.12 7.52
CA ASP A 74 8.61 -19.07 8.11
C ASP A 74 8.60 -18.41 9.48
N ILE A 75 7.85 -17.30 9.63
CA ILE A 75 7.66 -16.63 10.92
C ILE A 75 6.93 -17.56 11.91
N LEU A 76 5.86 -18.21 11.49
CA LEU A 76 5.07 -19.10 12.36
C LEU A 76 5.86 -20.35 12.79
N LYS A 77 6.74 -20.87 11.93
CA LYS A 77 7.67 -21.95 12.28
C LYS A 77 8.70 -21.50 13.31
N ALA A 78 9.31 -20.34 13.13
CA ALA A 78 10.26 -19.77 14.10
C ALA A 78 9.64 -19.53 15.48
N LEU A 79 8.32 -19.29 15.53
CA LEU A 79 7.53 -19.13 16.75
C LEU A 79 6.97 -20.43 17.34
N GLU A 80 7.10 -21.57 16.64
CA GLU A 80 6.44 -22.83 16.99
C GLU A 80 4.91 -22.68 17.19
N ASN A 81 4.30 -21.71 16.50
CA ASN A 81 2.93 -21.26 16.77
C ASN A 81 1.91 -21.92 15.83
N ASN A 82 2.29 -22.32 14.61
CA ASN A 82 1.41 -22.96 13.62
C ASN A 82 0.02 -22.30 13.47
N GLY A 83 -0.07 -20.98 13.66
CA GLY A 83 -1.32 -20.20 13.59
C GLY A 83 -2.29 -20.40 14.76
N LYS A 84 -1.87 -21.00 15.88
CA LYS A 84 -2.78 -21.34 17.00
C LYS A 84 -2.98 -20.21 18.01
N LYS A 85 -2.01 -19.32 18.15
CA LYS A 85 -1.99 -18.23 19.15
C LYS A 85 -1.67 -16.90 18.48
N ALA A 86 -2.18 -15.82 19.07
CA ALA A 86 -1.86 -14.47 18.60
C ALA A 86 -0.36 -14.17 18.72
N VAL A 87 0.22 -13.54 17.69
CA VAL A 87 1.64 -13.14 17.67
C VAL A 87 1.79 -11.75 18.28
N SER A 88 2.46 -11.63 19.42
CA SER A 88 2.71 -10.35 20.09
C SER A 88 4.03 -9.68 19.65
N PHE A 89 4.25 -8.41 20.03
CA PHE A 89 5.53 -7.75 19.80
C PHE A 89 6.70 -8.46 20.50
N SER A 90 6.51 -9.00 21.71
CA SER A 90 7.57 -9.71 22.42
C SER A 90 7.98 -10.98 21.67
N GLU A 91 7.01 -11.71 21.12
CA GLU A 91 7.25 -12.89 20.30
C GLU A 91 7.97 -12.53 19.00
N MET A 92 7.54 -11.45 18.31
CA MET A 92 8.26 -10.93 17.14
C MET A 92 9.72 -10.57 17.48
N GLN A 93 9.94 -9.83 18.56
CA GLN A 93 11.30 -9.45 19.01
C GLN A 93 12.19 -10.66 19.28
N LYS A 94 11.61 -11.73 19.83
CA LYS A 94 12.31 -12.98 20.17
C LYS A 94 12.88 -13.69 18.94
N ILE A 95 12.14 -13.68 17.82
CA ILE A 95 12.51 -14.43 16.61
C ILE A 95 13.28 -13.61 15.58
N LEU A 96 13.20 -12.27 15.61
CA LEU A 96 13.93 -11.38 14.69
C LEU A 96 15.43 -11.70 14.53
N PRO A 97 16.19 -12.06 15.59
CA PRO A 97 17.61 -12.42 15.45
C PRO A 97 17.87 -13.60 14.51
N GLN A 98 16.94 -14.55 14.41
CA GLN A 98 17.05 -15.70 13.50
C GLN A 98 17.03 -15.26 12.02
N PHE A 99 16.45 -14.09 11.74
CA PHE A 99 16.36 -13.50 10.41
C PHE A 99 17.41 -12.41 10.17
N GLY A 100 18.33 -12.15 11.11
CA GLY A 100 19.33 -11.08 10.98
C GLY A 100 18.83 -9.68 11.32
N PHE A 101 17.80 -9.59 12.17
CA PHE A 101 17.19 -8.33 12.58
C PHE A 101 17.09 -8.23 14.11
N GLN A 102 16.85 -7.03 14.59
CA GLN A 102 16.48 -6.73 15.96
C GLN A 102 15.23 -5.87 15.97
N GLY A 103 14.40 -6.06 16.99
CA GLY A 103 13.15 -5.32 17.15
C GLY A 103 13.16 -4.52 18.44
N GLN A 104 12.68 -3.29 18.39
CA GLN A 104 12.47 -2.45 19.56
C GLN A 104 11.04 -1.91 19.57
N GLY A 105 10.31 -2.23 20.64
CA GLY A 105 8.98 -1.70 20.90
C GLY A 105 9.06 -0.27 21.44
N TYR A 106 8.18 0.59 20.95
CA TYR A 106 8.07 1.99 21.36
C TYR A 106 6.62 2.37 21.60
N ALA A 107 6.43 3.42 22.38
CA ALA A 107 5.20 4.16 22.44
C ALA A 107 5.43 5.60 21.99
N ALA A 108 4.49 6.17 21.24
CA ALA A 108 4.63 7.49 20.65
C ALA A 108 3.27 8.16 20.41
N GLY A 109 3.31 9.49 20.31
CA GLY A 109 2.23 10.28 19.71
C GLY A 109 2.31 10.30 18.19
N TYR A 110 1.26 10.84 17.55
CA TYR A 110 1.19 10.91 16.09
C TYR A 110 2.34 11.72 15.48
N GLU A 111 2.67 12.86 16.08
CA GLU A 111 3.74 13.73 15.58
C GLU A 111 5.12 13.06 15.63
N GLN A 112 5.38 12.25 16.66
CA GLN A 112 6.59 11.44 16.76
C GLN A 112 6.58 10.30 15.73
N LEU A 113 5.45 9.60 15.58
CA LEU A 113 5.29 8.54 14.59
C LEU A 113 5.52 9.08 13.16
N LYS A 114 5.00 10.28 12.87
CA LYS A 114 5.17 10.97 11.58
C LYS A 114 6.62 11.33 11.29
N GLN A 115 7.52 11.41 12.28
CA GLN A 115 8.94 11.68 12.06
C GLN A 115 9.71 10.46 11.54
N LEU A 116 9.22 9.24 11.72
CA LEU A 116 9.89 8.00 11.33
C LEU A 116 10.21 7.92 9.83
N LYS A 117 11.46 7.63 9.48
CA LYS A 117 11.91 7.54 8.08
C LYS A 117 11.80 6.14 7.47
N ILE A 118 11.33 5.18 8.26
CA ILE A 118 11.25 3.77 7.91
C ILE A 118 9.85 3.24 8.25
N PRO A 119 9.38 2.20 7.56
CA PRO A 119 8.15 1.51 7.92
C PRO A 119 8.31 0.77 9.26
N VAL A 120 7.21 0.63 9.99
CA VAL A 120 7.16 -0.04 11.30
C VAL A 120 5.91 -0.90 11.42
N VAL A 121 5.93 -1.89 12.31
CA VAL A 121 4.71 -2.65 12.64
C VAL A 121 3.95 -1.89 13.73
N VAL A 122 2.71 -1.51 13.47
CA VAL A 122 1.85 -0.83 14.44
C VAL A 122 0.89 -1.81 15.09
N TYR A 123 0.59 -1.57 16.37
CA TYR A 123 -0.48 -2.27 17.09
C TYR A 123 -1.71 -1.40 17.12
N ILE A 124 -2.84 -1.93 16.63
CA ILE A 124 -4.12 -1.22 16.56
C ILE A 124 -5.24 -2.10 17.13
N LYS A 125 -6.35 -1.49 17.54
CA LYS A 125 -7.58 -2.17 17.91
C LYS A 125 -8.63 -1.99 16.82
N LEU A 126 -8.81 -3.02 16.00
CA LEU A 126 -9.87 -3.02 14.98
C LEU A 126 -11.12 -3.68 15.56
N ARG A 127 -12.20 -2.90 15.69
CA ARG A 127 -13.47 -3.38 16.28
C ARG A 127 -13.31 -3.97 17.70
N GLY A 128 -12.38 -3.42 18.48
CA GLY A 128 -12.06 -3.89 19.84
C GLY A 128 -10.99 -4.98 19.91
N GLU A 129 -10.75 -5.69 18.81
CA GLU A 129 -9.81 -6.80 18.72
C GLU A 129 -8.38 -6.33 18.45
N ASP A 130 -7.43 -7.04 19.05
CA ASP A 130 -6.00 -6.79 18.88
C ASP A 130 -5.55 -7.12 17.45
N HIS A 131 -4.89 -6.17 16.79
CA HIS A 131 -4.46 -6.33 15.40
C HIS A 131 -3.10 -5.68 15.15
N PHE A 132 -2.40 -6.19 14.15
CA PHE A 132 -1.11 -5.66 13.70
C PHE A 132 -1.15 -5.35 12.22
N SER A 133 -0.49 -4.26 11.84
CA SER A 133 -0.39 -3.81 10.45
C SER A 133 0.96 -3.14 10.22
N VAL A 134 1.38 -3.01 8.96
CA VAL A 134 2.63 -2.30 8.63
C VAL A 134 2.31 -0.86 8.25
N LEU A 135 2.81 0.10 9.03
CA LEU A 135 2.80 1.50 8.64
C LEU A 135 3.79 1.70 7.50
N ARG A 136 3.28 1.92 6.29
CA ARG A 136 4.08 2.14 5.09
C ARG A 136 3.98 3.57 4.55
N GLY A 137 3.15 4.41 5.14
CA GLY A 137 3.22 5.84 4.89
C GLY A 137 2.42 6.66 5.89
N ILE A 138 2.87 7.88 6.11
CA ILE A 138 2.25 8.82 7.05
C ILE A 138 2.60 10.26 6.68
N ASN A 139 1.62 11.14 6.73
CA ASN A 139 1.78 12.61 6.64
C ASN A 139 0.89 13.28 7.71
N ASP A 140 0.42 14.50 7.46
CA ASP A 140 -0.41 15.25 8.40
C ASP A 140 -1.87 14.76 8.49
N ASP A 141 -2.38 14.14 7.44
CA ASP A 141 -3.82 13.86 7.28
C ASP A 141 -4.15 12.41 6.90
N THR A 142 -3.16 11.63 6.51
CA THR A 142 -3.30 10.35 5.85
C THR A 142 -2.27 9.35 6.37
N VAL A 143 -2.76 8.16 6.67
CA VAL A 143 -1.97 7.00 7.08
C VAL A 143 -2.18 5.89 6.06
N TRP A 144 -1.10 5.29 5.58
CA TRP A 144 -1.12 4.17 4.66
C TRP A 144 -0.58 2.92 5.33
N LEU A 145 -1.43 1.90 5.41
CA LEU A 145 -1.13 0.61 6.02
C LEU A 145 -1.03 -0.48 4.94
N ALA A 146 -0.03 -1.34 5.08
CA ALA A 146 0.02 -2.64 4.44
C ALA A 146 -0.52 -3.68 5.43
N ASP A 147 -1.79 -4.04 5.27
CA ASP A 147 -2.53 -4.87 6.21
C ASP A 147 -2.66 -6.32 5.72
N SER A 148 -2.24 -7.28 6.55
CA SER A 148 -2.27 -8.69 6.18
C SER A 148 -3.68 -9.24 5.97
N SER A 149 -4.71 -8.65 6.60
CA SER A 149 -6.13 -9.02 6.41
C SER A 149 -6.74 -8.30 5.22
N TYR A 150 -6.57 -6.98 5.12
CA TYR A 150 -7.31 -6.15 4.17
C TYR A 150 -6.52 -5.72 2.93
N GLY A 151 -5.21 -5.96 2.90
CA GLY A 151 -4.30 -5.47 1.85
C GLY A 151 -3.86 -4.04 2.13
N ASN A 152 -3.50 -3.29 1.10
CA ASN A 152 -3.17 -1.89 1.25
C ASN A 152 -4.44 -1.08 1.56
N VAL A 153 -4.44 -0.32 2.66
CA VAL A 153 -5.56 0.53 3.09
C VAL A 153 -5.06 1.90 3.53
N THR A 154 -5.81 2.95 3.20
CA THR A 154 -5.50 4.33 3.62
C THR A 154 -6.57 4.83 4.58
N LEU A 155 -6.15 5.39 5.71
CA LEU A 155 -7.00 5.97 6.74
C LEU A 155 -6.72 7.47 6.85
N SER A 156 -7.72 8.27 7.23
CA SER A 156 -7.44 9.63 7.73
C SER A 156 -6.68 9.57 9.05
N LYS A 157 -6.05 10.68 9.45
CA LYS A 157 -5.43 10.82 10.77
C LYS A 157 -6.41 10.45 11.87
N GLU A 158 -7.63 10.96 11.83
CA GLU A 158 -8.68 10.74 12.84
C GLU A 158 -9.04 9.26 12.94
N GLN A 159 -9.32 8.61 11.81
CA GLN A 159 -9.63 7.18 11.74
C GLN A 159 -8.49 6.32 12.27
N PHE A 160 -7.24 6.68 11.95
CA PHE A 160 -6.08 5.97 12.46
C PHE A 160 -5.92 6.16 13.97
N LEU A 161 -6.13 7.37 14.49
CA LEU A 161 -6.02 7.65 15.93
C LEU A 161 -7.03 6.86 16.75
N GLU A 162 -8.27 6.73 16.27
CA GLU A 162 -9.32 5.94 16.92
C GLU A 162 -8.89 4.48 17.16
N VAL A 163 -8.18 3.88 16.20
CA VAL A 163 -7.75 2.47 16.30
C VAL A 163 -6.36 2.32 16.90
N TRP A 164 -5.47 3.31 16.81
CA TRP A 164 -4.08 3.21 17.23
C TRP A 164 -3.81 3.71 18.66
N GLN A 165 -4.61 4.64 19.18
CA GLN A 165 -4.46 5.15 20.54
C GLN A 165 -5.04 4.17 21.57
N THR A 166 -4.29 3.11 21.86
CA THR A 166 -4.77 2.02 22.73
C THR A 166 -4.44 2.22 24.21
N ARG A 167 -3.74 3.30 24.58
CA ARG A 167 -3.40 3.62 25.98
C ARG A 167 -4.30 4.74 26.50
N GLN A 168 -4.90 4.51 27.67
CA GLN A 168 -5.84 5.45 28.31
C GLN A 168 -5.19 6.41 29.31
N ASN A 169 -3.86 6.35 29.52
CA ASN A 169 -3.21 7.25 30.48
C ASN A 169 -3.26 8.70 29.97
N GLU A 170 -4.08 9.52 30.62
CA GLU A 170 -4.45 10.88 30.19
C GLU A 170 -3.28 11.88 30.21
N ASN A 171 -2.21 11.59 30.95
CA ASN A 171 -1.08 12.51 31.16
C ASN A 171 0.14 12.28 30.23
N SER A 172 -0.01 11.52 29.14
CA SER A 172 1.09 11.30 28.19
C SER A 172 0.62 11.23 26.74
N ASP A 173 1.32 11.95 25.87
CA ASP A 173 1.13 11.88 24.40
C ASP A 173 1.53 10.52 23.81
N LEU A 174 2.17 9.63 24.60
CA LEU A 174 2.66 8.32 24.17
C LEU A 174 1.56 7.25 24.14
N LYS A 175 0.53 7.51 23.33
CA LYS A 175 -0.73 6.74 23.32
C LYS A 175 -0.71 5.52 22.39
N GLY A 176 0.04 5.58 21.30
CA GLY A 176 0.14 4.50 20.33
C GLY A 176 1.38 3.63 20.54
N LYS A 177 1.35 2.39 20.04
CA LYS A 177 2.49 1.44 20.12
C LYS A 177 2.93 1.01 18.73
N PHE A 178 4.22 0.83 18.56
CA PHE A 178 4.80 0.26 17.34
C PHE A 178 6.09 -0.50 17.64
N LEU A 179 6.48 -1.37 16.71
CA LEU A 179 7.73 -2.11 16.71
C LEU A 179 8.58 -1.62 15.54
N ALA A 180 9.71 -1.00 15.84
CA ALA A 180 10.75 -0.77 14.85
C ALA A 180 11.56 -2.04 14.67
N VAL A 181 11.83 -2.42 13.42
CA VAL A 181 12.66 -3.57 13.06
C VAL A 181 13.85 -3.03 12.31
N LEU A 182 15.06 -3.36 12.74
CA LEU A 182 16.32 -2.87 12.16
C LEU A 182 17.24 -4.05 11.84
N PRO A 183 17.98 -4.01 10.73
CA PRO A 183 18.96 -5.04 10.42
C PRO A 183 20.11 -5.03 11.44
N THR A 184 20.67 -6.19 11.75
CA THR A 184 21.86 -6.30 12.62
C THR A 184 23.16 -6.18 11.85
N LYS A 185 23.10 -6.31 10.52
CA LYS A 185 24.23 -6.18 9.59
C LYS A 185 23.98 -5.04 8.60
N THR A 186 25.06 -4.45 8.10
CA THR A 186 25.03 -3.28 7.20
C THR A 186 24.79 -3.62 5.73
N ASP A 187 24.80 -4.90 5.37
CA ASP A 187 24.63 -5.41 3.99
C ASP A 187 23.17 -5.55 3.56
N ILE A 188 22.23 -5.53 4.51
CA ILE A 188 20.79 -5.57 4.24
C ILE A 188 20.36 -4.21 3.68
N LYS A 189 20.02 -4.19 2.38
CA LYS A 189 19.54 -2.99 1.69
C LYS A 189 18.04 -2.81 1.89
N ALA A 190 17.63 -1.60 2.26
CA ALA A 190 16.23 -1.20 2.33
C ALA A 190 15.70 -0.81 0.94
N ALA A 191 14.41 -1.08 0.69
CA ALA A 191 13.71 -0.66 -0.52
C ALA A 191 13.28 0.80 -0.40
N ASP A 192 13.77 1.65 -1.30
CA ASP A 192 13.50 3.10 -1.28
C ASP A 192 12.03 3.46 -1.51
N ASN A 193 11.25 2.56 -2.12
CA ASN A 193 9.87 2.83 -2.57
C ASN A 193 8.78 2.20 -1.69
N PHE A 194 9.13 1.44 -0.64
CA PHE A 194 8.12 0.80 0.19
C PHE A 194 7.44 1.79 1.14
N PHE A 195 8.20 2.75 1.68
CA PHE A 195 7.75 3.75 2.65
C PHE A 195 7.64 5.15 2.04
N THR A 196 6.58 5.90 2.37
CA THR A 196 6.38 7.27 1.87
C THR A 196 5.96 8.24 2.98
N LYS A 197 6.49 9.46 2.92
CA LYS A 197 6.07 10.60 3.74
C LYS A 197 4.88 11.37 3.16
N GLN A 198 4.43 10.98 1.98
CA GLN A 198 3.35 11.65 1.24
C GLN A 198 2.36 10.61 0.71
N PRO A 199 1.73 9.81 1.58
CA PRO A 199 0.66 8.92 1.15
C PRO A 199 -0.51 9.72 0.58
N LYS A 200 -1.21 9.13 -0.40
CA LYS A 200 -2.45 9.68 -0.98
C LYS A 200 -3.61 8.80 -0.58
N LYS A 201 -4.81 9.35 -0.43
CA LYS A 201 -5.99 8.54 -0.10
C LYS A 201 -6.38 7.71 -1.31
N GLN A 202 -6.76 6.45 -1.10
CA GLN A 202 -7.22 5.59 -2.19
C GLN A 202 -8.44 6.17 -2.92
N THR A 203 -9.27 6.95 -2.22
CA THR A 203 -10.45 7.61 -2.78
C THR A 203 -10.14 8.87 -3.60
N ASP A 204 -8.91 9.39 -3.57
CA ASP A 204 -8.55 10.64 -4.26
C ASP A 204 -8.82 10.57 -5.77
N LEU A 205 -8.56 9.42 -6.39
CA LEU A 205 -8.83 9.22 -7.82
C LEU A 205 -10.33 9.27 -8.13
N ALA A 206 -11.15 8.61 -7.31
CA ALA A 206 -12.60 8.61 -7.47
C ALA A 206 -13.19 10.01 -7.25
N ILE A 207 -12.71 10.73 -6.22
CA ILE A 207 -13.14 12.10 -5.92
C ILE A 207 -12.78 13.04 -7.07
N ARG A 208 -11.57 12.94 -7.63
CA ARG A 208 -11.15 13.75 -8.79
C ARG A 208 -12.01 13.46 -10.02
N ALA A 209 -12.28 12.19 -10.30
CA ALA A 209 -13.13 11.80 -11.44
C ALA A 209 -14.56 12.36 -11.30
N ILE A 210 -15.16 12.28 -10.10
CA ILE A 210 -16.48 12.87 -9.83
C ILE A 210 -16.45 14.39 -9.91
N GLY A 211 -15.38 15.04 -9.42
CA GLY A 211 -15.22 16.48 -9.49
C GLY A 211 -15.09 17.01 -10.92
N ILE A 212 -14.42 16.27 -11.80
CA ILE A 212 -14.32 16.58 -13.24
C ILE A 212 -15.70 16.47 -13.92
N LEU A 213 -16.55 15.52 -13.51
CA LEU A 213 -17.90 15.35 -14.08
C LEU A 213 -18.91 16.43 -13.64
N ARG A 214 -18.54 17.32 -12.71
CA ARG A 214 -19.41 18.38 -12.19
C ARG A 214 -19.12 19.77 -12.77
N ASN A 215 -18.10 19.90 -13.62
CA ASN A 215 -17.77 21.12 -14.36
C ASN A 215 -18.03 20.94 -15.86
#